data_AF-A0A392TEJ6-F1
#
_entry.id   AF-A0A392TEJ6-F1
#
_cell.length_a   1.000
_cell.length_b   1.000
_cell.length_c   1.000
_cell.angle_alpha   90.00
_cell.angle_beta   90.00
_cell.angle_gamma   90.00
#
_symmetry.space_group_name_H-M   'P 1'
#
loop_
_entity.id
_entity.type
_entity.pdbx_description
1 polymer ?
#
loop_
_entity_poly.entity_id
_entity_poly.type
_entity_poly.pdbx_seq_one_letter_code
_entity_poly.pdbx_strand_id
1 'polypeptide(L)'
;LKEGDANSKYFHSVLAGRRSRNAVSVIQVDGVTLEGVISIRQAVVSHFASHFKATNMDRPGVDNLQFRRLNQLESGSLTKPFSEAE
;
A
#
# COMPACT_ATOMS: atom_id res chain seq x y z
N LEU A 1 -24.75 -40.33 12.35
CA LEU A 1 -23.84 -39.15 12.35
C LEU A 1 -24.59 -38.03 11.63
N LYS A 2 -24.96 -36.94 12.31
CA LYS A 2 -25.73 -35.85 11.68
C LYS A 2 -24.85 -35.09 10.69
N GLU A 3 -25.33 -35.01 9.46
CA GLU A 3 -24.75 -34.25 8.36
C GLU A 3 -24.72 -32.76 8.74
N GLY A 4 -23.51 -32.18 8.85
CA GLY A 4 -23.30 -30.77 9.23
C GLY A 4 -22.19 -30.51 10.26
N ASP A 5 -21.79 -31.51 11.06
CA ASP A 5 -20.81 -31.30 12.14
C ASP A 5 -19.35 -31.54 11.70
N ALA A 6 -19.14 -32.45 10.74
CA ALA A 6 -17.79 -32.81 10.26
C ALA A 6 -17.10 -31.71 9.44
N ASN A 7 -17.87 -30.86 8.73
CA ASN A 7 -17.31 -29.82 7.88
C ASN A 7 -16.87 -28.59 8.70
N SER A 8 -17.59 -28.25 9.76
CA SER A 8 -17.26 -27.11 10.63
C SER A 8 -15.89 -27.29 11.31
N LYS A 9 -15.56 -28.51 11.77
CA LYS A 9 -14.26 -28.79 12.42
C LYS A 9 -13.07 -28.49 11.51
N TYR A 10 -13.16 -28.82 10.22
CA TYR A 10 -12.11 -28.52 9.24
C TYR A 10 -11.93 -27.01 9.06
N PHE A 11 -13.01 -26.25 8.86
CA PHE A 11 -12.89 -24.80 8.70
C PHE A 11 -12.40 -24.11 9.96
N HIS A 12 -12.83 -24.56 11.15
CA HIS A 12 -12.34 -24.03 12.42
C HIS A 12 -10.85 -24.29 12.62
N SER A 13 -10.35 -25.49 12.28
CA SER A 13 -8.91 -25.77 12.39
C SER A 13 -8.08 -24.93 11.42
N VAL A 14 -8.56 -24.74 10.20
CA VAL A 14 -7.93 -23.83 9.22
C VAL A 14 -7.92 -22.39 9.72
N LEU A 15 -9.03 -21.89 10.26
CA LEU A 15 -9.13 -20.53 10.81
C LEU A 15 -8.22 -20.34 12.03
N ALA A 16 -8.17 -21.32 12.95
CA ALA A 16 -7.28 -21.28 14.10
C ALA A 16 -5.81 -21.29 13.68
N GLY A 17 -5.44 -22.14 12.71
CA GLY A 17 -4.10 -22.19 12.14
C GLY A 17 -3.70 -20.87 11.48
N ARG A 18 -4.61 -20.26 10.71
CA ARG A 18 -4.40 -18.92 10.12
C ARG A 18 -4.26 -17.84 11.18
N ARG A 19 -5.10 -17.83 12.22
CA ARG A 19 -5.02 -16.87 13.33
C ARG A 19 -3.69 -16.95 14.04
N SER A 20 -3.23 -18.17 14.37
CA SER A 20 -1.94 -18.39 15.02
C SER A 20 -0.78 -17.93 14.14
N ARG A 21 -0.76 -18.34 12.87
CA ARG A 21 0.32 -17.98 11.93
C ARG A 21 0.38 -16.49 11.62
N ASN A 22 -0.76 -15.81 11.59
CA ASN A 22 -0.84 -14.38 11.29
C ASN A 22 -0.73 -13.51 12.54
N ALA A 23 -0.62 -14.10 13.74
CA ALA A 23 -0.44 -13.34 14.97
C ALA A 23 1.00 -12.82 15.03
N VAL A 24 1.15 -11.50 15.01
CA VAL A 24 2.42 -10.85 15.32
C VAL A 24 2.50 -10.68 16.83
N SER A 25 3.16 -11.62 17.51
CA SER A 25 3.32 -11.62 18.97
C SER A 25 4.50 -10.77 19.45
N VAL A 26 5.54 -10.66 18.62
CA VAL A 26 6.81 -10.00 18.93
C VAL A 26 7.34 -9.29 17.69
N ILE A 27 7.90 -8.10 17.85
CA ILE A 27 8.68 -7.39 16.82
C ILE A 27 9.96 -6.84 17.42
N GLN A 28 10.97 -6.58 16.59
CA GLN A 28 12.17 -5.85 17.00
C GLN A 28 12.21 -4.48 16.34
N VAL A 29 12.47 -3.44 17.14
CA VAL A 29 12.59 -2.05 16.69
C VAL A 29 13.84 -1.48 17.34
N ASP A 30 14.79 -1.03 16.53
CA ASP A 30 16.06 -0.42 16.98
C ASP A 30 16.82 -1.27 18.02
N GLY A 31 16.79 -2.60 17.86
CA GLY A 31 17.45 -3.55 18.76
C GLY A 31 16.66 -3.87 20.03
N VAL A 32 15.48 -3.27 20.23
CA VAL A 32 14.58 -3.56 21.35
C VAL A 32 13.47 -4.51 20.92
N THR A 33 13.31 -5.61 21.65
CA THR A 33 12.19 -6.54 21.47
C THR A 33 10.93 -5.95 22.11
N LEU A 34 9.87 -5.81 21.32
CA LEU A 34 8.56 -5.33 21.75
C LEU A 34 7.54 -6.47 21.71
N GLU A 35 6.78 -6.57 22.79
CA GLU A 35 5.68 -7.52 22.95
C GLU A 35 4.39 -6.80 23.32
N GLY A 36 3.26 -7.41 22.97
CA GLY A 36 1.93 -6.90 23.25
C GLY A 36 1.31 -6.10 22.10
N VAL A 37 -0.01 -6.20 21.96
CA VAL A 37 -0.73 -5.65 20.80
C VAL A 37 -0.59 -4.13 20.68
N ILE A 38 -0.56 -3.42 21.81
CA ILE A 38 -0.53 -1.95 21.83
C ILE A 38 0.83 -1.43 21.34
N SER A 39 1.92 -1.92 21.94
CA SER A 39 3.29 -1.53 21.59
C SER A 39 3.63 -1.86 20.14
N ILE A 40 3.26 -3.07 19.68
CA ILE A 40 3.44 -3.52 18.29
C ILE A 40 2.69 -2.60 17.33
N ARG A 41 1.41 -2.30 17.61
CA ARG A 41 0.60 -1.42 16.77
C ARG A 41 1.18 -0.01 16.70
N GLN A 42 1.58 0.54 17.85
CA GLN A 42 2.18 1.88 17.91
C GLN A 42 3.48 1.95 17.10
N ALA A 43 4.36 0.96 17.26
CA ALA A 43 5.61 0.90 16.52
C ALA A 43 5.39 0.81 15.00
N VAL A 44 4.46 -0.05 14.55
CA VAL A 44 4.13 -0.19 13.12
C VAL A 44 3.58 1.12 12.55
N VAL A 45 2.63 1.76 13.24
CA VAL A 45 2.07 3.04 12.80
C VAL A 45 3.16 4.11 12.74
N SER A 46 3.99 4.24 13.77
CA SER A 46 5.08 5.22 13.82
C SER A 46 6.07 5.03 12.66
N HIS A 47 6.48 3.78 12.42
CA HIS A 47 7.40 3.44 11.34
C HIS A 47 6.88 3.90 9.99
N PHE A 48 5.66 3.51 9.62
CA PHE A 48 5.09 3.87 8.32
C PHE A 48 4.70 5.34 8.22
N ALA A 49 4.25 5.97 9.31
CA ALA A 49 3.99 7.40 9.33
C ALA A 49 5.27 8.21 9.05
N SER A 50 6.40 7.80 9.63
CA SER A 50 7.70 8.41 9.33
C SER A 50 8.19 8.08 7.92
N HIS A 51 8.05 6.83 7.49
CA HIS A 51 8.54 6.37 6.20
C HIS A 51 7.83 7.03 5.02
N PHE A 52 6.51 7.21 5.12
CA PHE A 52 5.70 7.87 4.10
C PHE A 52 5.54 9.38 4.32
N LYS A 53 6.25 9.96 5.30
CA LYS A 53 6.23 11.40 5.50
C LYS A 53 6.84 12.09 4.29
N ALA A 54 6.07 12.98 3.66
CA ALA A 54 6.59 13.84 2.61
C ALA A 54 7.82 14.58 3.16
N THR A 55 8.96 14.37 2.50
CA THR A 55 10.17 15.11 2.85
C THR A 55 10.03 16.50 2.24
N ASN A 56 10.10 17.53 3.06
CA ASN A 56 10.24 18.91 2.60
C ASN A 56 11.65 19.10 2.04
N MET A 57 11.90 18.52 0.87
CA MET A 57 13.10 18.79 0.09
C MET A 57 12.84 20.04 -0.72
N ASP A 58 13.80 20.95 -0.74
CA ASP A 58 13.80 22.06 -1.68
C ASP A 58 14.01 21.48 -3.08
N ARG A 59 12.90 21.10 -3.72
CA ARG A 59 12.90 20.49 -5.03
C ARG A 59 12.99 21.64 -6.04
N PRO A 60 14.06 21.73 -6.83
CA PRO A 60 14.18 22.81 -7.81
C PRO A 60 12.97 22.78 -8.73
N GLY A 61 12.19 23.85 -8.67
CA GLY A 61 11.02 24.05 -9.52
C GLY A 61 11.45 24.21 -10.98
N VAL A 62 10.54 23.86 -11.88
CA VAL A 62 10.75 24.05 -13.33
C VAL A 62 10.15 25.37 -13.84
N ASP A 63 9.77 26.26 -12.93
CA ASP A 63 9.02 27.49 -13.24
C ASP A 63 9.79 28.44 -14.17
N ASN A 64 11.13 28.37 -14.13
CA ASN A 64 12.01 29.18 -15.00
C ASN A 64 12.47 28.43 -16.26
N LEU A 65 12.02 27.19 -16.49
CA LEU A 65 12.36 26.43 -17.69
C LEU A 65 11.36 26.73 -18.81
N GLN A 66 11.88 27.22 -19.94
CA GLN A 66 11.10 27.43 -21.14
C GLN A 66 10.95 26.09 -21.89
N PHE A 67 9.91 25.33 -21.56
CA PHE A 67 9.55 24.15 -22.35
C PHE A 67 8.87 24.55 -23.66
N ARG A 68 9.16 23.83 -24.74
CA ARG A 68 8.38 23.93 -25.96
C ARG A 68 6.94 23.49 -25.65
N ARG A 69 5.98 24.40 -25.86
CA ARG A 69 4.56 24.14 -25.66
C ARG A 69 3.90 23.88 -27.00
N LEU A 70 2.94 22.96 -27.01
CA LEU A 70 2.08 22.77 -28.16
C LEU A 70 1.14 23.97 -28.27
N ASN A 71 0.88 24.42 -29.49
CA ASN A 71 -0.20 25.36 -29.74
C ASN A 71 -1.56 24.64 -29.68
N GLN A 72 -2.65 25.40 -29.70
CA GLN A 72 -4.00 24.85 -29.56
C GLN A 72 -4.35 23.81 -30.64
N LEU A 73 -3.85 24.00 -31.87
CA LEU A 73 -4.10 23.11 -32.99
C LEU A 73 -3.32 21.81 -32.85
N GLU A 74 -2.04 21.89 -32.50
CA GLU A 74 -1.19 20.73 -32.21
C GLU A 74 -1.76 19.92 -31.05
N SER A 75 -2.14 20.56 -29.94
CA SER A 75 -2.79 19.90 -28.81
C SER A 75 -4.11 19.24 -29.21
N GLY A 76 -4.93 19.94 -30.01
CA GLY A 76 -6.19 19.40 -30.51
C GLY A 76 -6.00 18.21 -31.44
N SER A 77 -4.89 18.12 -32.18
CA SER A 77 -4.59 16.99 -33.06
C SER A 77 -4.26 15.71 -32.29
N LEU A 78 -3.61 15.82 -31.12
CA LEU A 78 -3.22 14.67 -30.30
C LEU A 78 -4.41 14.00 -29.59
N THR A 79 -5.50 14.73 -29.37
CA THR A 79 -6.70 14.21 -28.69
C THR A 79 -7.81 13.79 -29.66
N LYS A 80 -7.55 13.79 -30.98
CA LYS A 80 -8.53 13.33 -31.95
C LYS A 80 -8.69 11.81 -31.88
N PRO A 81 -9.91 11.29 -32.02
CA PRO A 81 -10.12 9.87 -32.24
C PRO A 81 -9.35 9.40 -33.48
N PHE A 82 -8.85 8.16 -33.44
CA PHE A 82 -8.23 7.53 -34.60
C PHE A 82 -9.29 7.29 -35.69
N SER A 83 -8.90 7.49 -36.95
CA SER A 83 -9.69 7.09 -38.12
C SER A 83 -9.09 5.84 -38.75
N GLU A 84 -9.94 4.99 -39.33
CA GLU A 84 -9.52 3.77 -40.06
C GLU A 84 -8.98 4.05 -41.47
N ALA A 85 -8.85 5.33 -41.86
CA ALA A 85 -8.23 5.70 -43.13
C ALA A 85 -6.70 5.59 -43.01
N GLU A 86 -6.12 4.77 -43.89
CA GLU A 86 -4.66 4.61 -44.09
C GLU A 86 -4.05 5.85 -44.76
#